data_AF-A0A1D2MBJ7-F1
#
_entry.id   AF-A0A1D2MBJ7-F1
#
_cell.length_a   1.000
_cell.length_b   1.000
_cell.length_c   1.000
_cell.angle_alpha   90.00
_cell.angle_beta   90.00
_cell.angle_gamma   90.00
#
_symmetry.space_group_name_H-M   'P 1'
#
loop_
_entity.id
_entity.type
_entity.pdbx_description
1 polymer ?
#
loop_
_entity_poly.entity_id
_entity_poly.type
_entity_poly.pdbx_seq_one_letter_code
_entity_poly.pdbx_strand_id
1 'polypeptide(L)'
;MFIATRTLVAIGTAGCMQATSIWFLEHCDTKSRAKLYLITGMFFGVGYAIMPVYAYYIRDWSKLQLAFSLTTLSLLSFFWIFPESPRWLASRGRDDEAVKALERIARINGMPKPPRVLLFKAVRHCHQVVVNNDESGSMMHSITLDKKSENGKDDDETHTVISRKPESIPSQIWGLITNFKSLLSTKELRKISFTLWALFITVAFVYYGFAFSTNLTTNPFLLVSLGALMEIPASVLPIPFLSKWGRRPTTVACYFLTGMAALSIAITFQSR
;
A
#
# COMPACT_ATOMS: atom_id res chain seq x y z
N MET A 1 -23.00 -3.75 18.72
CA MET A 1 -21.64 -3.84 19.30
C MET A 1 -20.69 -4.62 18.39
N PHE A 2 -20.95 -5.90 18.08
CA PHE A 2 -20.06 -6.74 17.26
C PHE A 2 -19.68 -6.13 15.88
N ILE A 3 -20.65 -5.61 15.13
CA ILE A 3 -20.40 -5.00 13.81
C ILE A 3 -19.48 -3.78 13.95
N ALA A 4 -19.73 -2.90 14.91
CA ALA A 4 -18.93 -1.70 15.13
C ALA A 4 -17.47 -2.06 15.48
N THR A 5 -17.26 -3.00 16.41
CA THR A 5 -15.91 -3.49 16.74
C THR A 5 -15.24 -4.19 15.56
N ARG A 6 -16.01 -4.93 14.75
CA ARG A 6 -15.50 -5.60 13.55
C ARG A 6 -15.08 -4.62 12.46
N THR A 7 -15.79 -3.50 12.31
CA THR A 7 -15.43 -2.40 11.42
C THR A 7 -14.14 -1.73 11.87
N LEU A 8 -13.98 -1.48 13.18
CA LEU A 8 -12.73 -0.92 13.72
C LEU A 8 -11.53 -1.84 13.48
N VAL A 9 -11.70 -3.15 13.71
CA VAL A 9 -10.68 -4.15 13.37
C VAL A 9 -10.37 -4.11 11.87
N ALA A 10 -11.37 -4.04 11.00
CA ALA A 10 -11.16 -3.96 9.55
C ALA A 10 -10.37 -2.71 9.13
N ILE A 11 -10.70 -1.54 9.70
CA ILE A 11 -9.97 -0.29 9.45
C ILE A 11 -8.51 -0.43 9.91
N GLY A 12 -8.30 -0.97 11.11
CA GLY A 12 -6.96 -1.19 11.66
C GLY A 12 -6.12 -2.14 10.83
N THR A 13 -6.67 -3.32 10.48
CA THR A 13 -5.95 -4.33 9.70
C THR A 13 -5.65 -3.85 8.28
N ALA A 14 -6.64 -3.29 7.57
CA ALA A 14 -6.43 -2.78 6.21
C ALA A 14 -5.48 -1.58 6.20
N GLY A 15 -5.63 -0.65 7.14
CA GLY A 15 -4.75 0.51 7.28
C GLY A 15 -3.31 0.10 7.58
N CYS A 16 -3.11 -0.81 8.53
CA CYS A 16 -1.78 -1.31 8.89
C CYS A 16 -1.10 -2.01 7.71
N MET A 17 -1.82 -2.88 6.98
CA MET A 17 -1.26 -3.60 5.83
C MET A 17 -0.82 -2.63 4.73
N GLN A 18 -1.64 -1.65 4.38
CA GLN A 18 -1.33 -0.70 3.31
C GLN A 18 -0.26 0.32 3.72
N ALA A 19 -0.34 0.88 4.93
CA ALA A 19 0.65 1.82 5.45
C ALA A 19 2.03 1.17 5.55
N THR A 20 2.11 -0.06 6.09
CA THR A 20 3.38 -0.80 6.20
C THR A 20 3.95 -1.13 4.82
N SER A 21 3.10 -1.49 3.85
CA SER A 21 3.54 -1.77 2.48
C SER A 21 4.12 -0.53 1.80
N ILE A 22 3.49 0.64 1.94
CA ILE A 22 4.00 1.91 1.41
C ILE A 22 5.33 2.27 2.10
N TRP A 23 5.33 2.24 3.44
CA TRP A 23 6.50 2.53 4.25
C TRP A 23 7.69 1.65 3.85
N PHE A 24 7.48 0.35 3.66
CA PHE A 24 8.49 -0.58 3.18
C PHE A 24 8.99 -0.24 1.77
N LEU A 25 8.08 0.03 0.82
CA LEU A 25 8.43 0.36 -0.56
C LEU A 25 9.20 1.66 -0.68
N GLU A 26 8.95 2.63 0.20
CA GLU A 26 9.67 3.91 0.26
C GLU A 26 11.09 3.77 0.79
N HIS A 27 11.34 2.83 1.71
CA HIS A 27 12.68 2.50 2.20
C HIS A 27 13.49 1.64 1.21
N CYS A 28 12.81 0.82 0.41
CA CYS A 28 13.47 -0.07 -0.55
C CYS A 28 14.04 0.69 -1.75
N ASP A 29 15.26 0.31 -2.15
CA ASP A 29 15.85 0.77 -3.40
C ASP A 29 15.02 0.30 -4.62
N THR A 30 15.04 1.11 -5.68
CA THR A 30 14.25 0.92 -6.89
C THR A 30 14.59 -0.40 -7.60
N LYS A 31 15.84 -0.88 -7.52
CA LYS A 31 16.29 -2.11 -8.18
C LYS A 31 15.75 -3.38 -7.51
N SER A 32 15.73 -3.40 -6.18
CA SER A 32 15.36 -4.59 -5.39
C SER A 32 13.90 -4.59 -4.94
N ARG A 33 13.18 -3.46 -5.11
CA ARG A 33 11.80 -3.26 -4.69
C ARG A 33 10.85 -4.41 -5.07
N ALA A 34 10.90 -4.88 -6.31
CA ALA A 34 10.00 -5.93 -6.78
C ALA A 34 10.26 -7.28 -6.08
N LYS A 35 11.53 -7.66 -5.91
CA LYS A 35 11.92 -8.90 -5.24
C LYS A 35 11.55 -8.88 -3.76
N LEU A 36 11.85 -7.76 -3.10
CA LEU A 36 11.56 -7.56 -1.69
C LEU A 36 10.05 -7.58 -1.41
N TYR A 37 9.24 -6.96 -2.28
CA TYR A 37 7.78 -6.99 -2.13
C TYR A 37 7.18 -8.40 -2.26
N LEU A 38 7.71 -9.24 -3.17
CA LEU A 38 7.27 -10.63 -3.33
C LEU A 38 7.63 -11.49 -2.12
N ILE A 39 8.82 -11.27 -1.56
CA ILE A 39 9.24 -11.94 -0.32
C ILE A 39 8.28 -11.60 0.83
N THR A 40 7.76 -10.37 0.91
CA THR A 40 6.74 -10.01 1.90
C THR A 40 5.47 -10.86 1.76
N GLY A 41 5.09 -11.24 0.53
CA GLY A 41 3.98 -12.15 0.27
C GLY A 41 4.17 -13.55 0.87
N MET A 42 5.41 -14.05 0.91
CA MET A 42 5.74 -15.32 1.56
C MET A 42 5.43 -15.28 3.07
N PHE A 43 5.77 -14.19 3.74
CA PHE A 43 5.48 -14.01 5.16
C PHE A 43 3.98 -13.91 5.45
N PHE A 44 3.21 -13.34 4.53
CA PHE A 44 1.74 -13.37 4.61
C PHE A 44 1.22 -14.82 4.55
N GLY A 45 1.73 -15.65 3.63
CA GLY A 45 1.39 -17.07 3.55
C GLY A 45 1.73 -17.85 4.82
N VAL A 46 2.90 -17.58 5.44
CA VAL A 46 3.29 -18.18 6.73
C VAL A 46 2.30 -17.79 7.84
N GLY A 47 1.94 -16.51 7.95
CA GLY A 47 0.94 -16.06 8.93
C GLY A 47 -0.42 -16.72 8.72
N TYR A 48 -0.84 -16.85 7.46
CA TYR A 48 -2.08 -17.52 7.09
C TYR A 48 -2.06 -19.02 7.43
N ALA A 49 -0.90 -19.69 7.31
CA ALA A 49 -0.73 -21.10 7.67
C ALA A 49 -0.74 -21.34 9.19
N ILE A 50 -0.25 -20.38 9.97
CA ILE A 50 -0.26 -20.45 11.45
C ILE A 50 -1.68 -20.27 12.01
N MET A 51 -2.52 -19.48 11.35
CA MET A 51 -3.89 -19.19 11.79
C MET A 51 -4.76 -20.44 12.08
N PRO A 52 -4.89 -21.43 11.17
CA PRO A 52 -5.68 -22.64 11.43
C PRO A 52 -5.09 -23.51 12.55
N VAL A 53 -3.77 -23.46 12.79
CA VAL A 53 -3.13 -24.15 13.92
C VAL A 53 -3.62 -23.57 15.25
N TYR A 54 -3.63 -22.24 15.38
CA TYR A 54 -4.19 -21.56 16.57
C TYR A 54 -5.67 -21.89 16.76
N ALA A 55 -6.44 -21.88 15.68
CA ALA A 55 -7.87 -22.15 15.73
C ALA A 55 -8.19 -23.63 16.03
N TYR A 56 -7.28 -24.56 15.73
CA TYR A 56 -7.42 -25.96 16.10
C TYR A 56 -7.31 -26.18 17.62
N TYR A 57 -6.34 -25.53 18.27
CA TYR A 57 -6.13 -25.62 19.73
C TYR A 57 -7.10 -24.76 20.54
N ILE A 58 -7.43 -23.56 20.05
CA ILE A 58 -8.33 -22.62 20.73
C ILE A 58 -9.67 -22.61 19.99
N ARG A 59 -10.58 -23.49 20.42
CA ARG A 59 -11.92 -23.64 19.84
C ARG A 59 -12.87 -22.50 20.25
N ASP A 60 -12.62 -21.85 21.39
CA ASP A 60 -13.41 -20.72 21.86
C ASP A 60 -13.13 -19.46 21.02
N TRP A 61 -14.12 -18.99 20.28
CA TRP A 61 -13.98 -17.83 19.39
C TRP A 61 -13.48 -16.57 20.12
N SER A 62 -13.92 -16.35 21.36
CA SER A 62 -13.50 -15.18 22.16
C SER A 62 -12.04 -15.26 22.60
N LYS A 63 -11.57 -16.43 23.07
CA LYS A 63 -10.17 -16.65 23.46
C LYS A 63 -9.24 -16.59 22.24
N LEU A 64 -9.72 -17.06 21.09
CA LEU A 64 -8.99 -16.99 19.83
C LEU A 64 -8.79 -15.53 19.38
N GLN A 65 -9.82 -14.70 19.47
CA GLN A 65 -9.72 -13.25 19.19
C GLN A 65 -8.77 -12.53 20.16
N LEU A 66 -8.74 -12.95 21.43
CA LEU A 66 -7.81 -12.41 22.42
C LEU A 66 -6.37 -12.80 22.10
N ALA A 67 -6.12 -14.04 21.67
CA ALA A 67 -4.79 -14.48 21.24
C ALA A 67 -4.28 -13.66 20.04
N PHE A 68 -5.12 -13.44 19.01
CA PHE A 68 -4.74 -12.60 17.86
C PHE A 68 -4.48 -11.14 18.24
N SER A 69 -5.28 -10.62 19.17
CA SER A 69 -5.12 -9.25 19.67
C SER A 69 -3.80 -9.11 20.44
N LEU A 70 -3.43 -10.09 21.27
CA LEU A 70 -2.16 -10.10 21.99
C LEU A 70 -0.97 -10.14 21.03
N THR A 71 -1.03 -10.97 19.98
CA THR A 71 0.00 -11.01 18.94
C THR A 71 0.13 -9.65 18.24
N THR A 72 -0.98 -8.98 17.93
CA THR A 72 -0.96 -7.66 17.29
C THR A 72 -0.36 -6.58 18.21
N LEU A 73 -0.73 -6.59 19.49
CA LEU A 73 -0.20 -5.65 20.48
C LEU A 73 1.29 -5.86 20.76
N SER A 74 1.77 -7.11 20.74
CA SER A 74 3.20 -7.41 20.89
C SER A 74 4.06 -6.78 19.78
N LEU A 75 3.49 -6.65 18.57
CA LEU A 75 4.17 -6.03 17.44
C LEU A 75 4.21 -4.50 17.53
N LEU A 76 3.39 -3.88 18.39
CA LEU A 76 3.35 -2.43 18.52
C LEU A 76 4.68 -1.86 19.06
N SER A 77 5.37 -2.63 19.90
CA SER A 77 6.68 -2.28 20.45
C SER A 77 7.78 -2.15 19.38
N PHE A 78 7.63 -2.80 18.22
CA PHE A 78 8.61 -2.71 17.14
C PHE A 78 8.60 -1.34 16.44
N PHE A 79 7.45 -0.64 16.39
CA PHE A 79 7.35 0.64 15.69
C PHE A 79 8.22 1.74 16.30
N TRP A 80 8.62 1.63 17.58
CA TRP A 80 9.52 2.59 18.21
C TRP A 80 10.98 2.50 17.75
N ILE A 81 11.36 1.39 17.11
CA ILE A 81 12.74 1.14 16.69
C ILE A 81 13.01 1.73 15.28
N PHE A 82 11.97 1.87 14.47
CA PHE A 82 12.08 2.19 13.05
C PHE A 82 11.95 3.70 12.77
N PRO A 83 12.86 4.27 11.95
CA PRO A 83 12.75 5.66 11.52
C PRO A 83 11.58 5.86 10.55
N GLU A 84 11.04 7.08 10.50
CA GLU A 84 10.03 7.44 9.50
C GLU A 84 10.63 7.45 8.08
N SER A 85 9.78 7.26 7.06
CA SER A 85 10.21 7.29 5.66
C SER A 85 10.89 8.60 5.27
N PRO A 86 12.13 8.55 4.73
CA PRO A 86 12.83 9.74 4.25
C PRO A 86 12.05 10.49 3.16
N ARG A 87 11.28 9.77 2.35
CA ARG A 87 10.50 10.34 1.25
C ARG A 87 9.30 11.14 1.77
N TRP A 88 8.63 10.62 2.79
CA TRP A 88 7.52 11.31 3.45
C TRP A 88 8.00 12.53 4.24
N LEU A 89 9.13 12.41 4.95
CA LEU A 89 9.75 13.54 5.64
C LEU A 89 10.12 14.67 4.67
N ALA A 90 10.69 14.32 3.51
CA ALA A 90 11.01 15.29 2.45
C ALA A 90 9.77 15.98 1.87
N SER A 91 8.68 15.25 1.62
CA SER A 91 7.44 15.88 1.10
C SER A 91 6.80 16.83 2.11
N ARG A 92 6.96 16.56 3.41
CA ARG A 92 6.46 17.40 4.51
C ARG A 92 7.36 18.58 4.89
N GLY A 93 8.50 18.77 4.23
CA GLY A 93 9.45 19.86 4.52
C GLY A 93 10.25 19.66 5.81
N ARG A 94 10.28 18.43 6.35
CA ARG A 94 11.12 18.06 7.52
C ARG A 94 12.52 17.67 7.04
N ASP A 95 13.19 18.64 6.43
CA ASP A 95 14.41 18.39 5.64
C ASP A 95 15.56 17.82 6.48
N ASP A 96 15.78 18.35 7.68
CA ASP A 96 16.83 17.89 8.59
C ASP A 96 16.63 16.44 9.05
N GLU A 97 15.39 16.04 9.30
CA GLU A 97 15.04 14.67 9.71
C GLU A 97 15.18 13.69 8.56
N ALA A 98 14.74 14.08 7.36
CA ALA A 98 14.94 13.30 6.14
C ALA A 98 16.44 13.06 5.88
N VAL A 99 17.27 14.10 6.03
CA VAL A 99 18.73 13.99 5.88
C VAL A 99 19.33 13.06 6.93
N LYS A 100 18.95 13.17 8.20
CA LYS A 100 19.41 12.25 9.27
C LYS A 100 19.02 10.80 9.00
N ALA A 101 17.80 10.56 8.51
CA ALA A 101 17.32 9.22 8.17
C ALA A 101 18.16 8.61 7.03
N LEU A 102 18.42 9.38 5.96
CA LEU A 102 19.27 8.96 4.85
C LEU A 102 20.74 8.74 5.27
N GLU A 103 21.29 9.58 6.14
CA GLU A 103 22.64 9.38 6.71
C GLU A 103 22.73 8.08 7.54
N ARG A 104 21.68 7.75 8.30
CA ARG A 104 21.59 6.48 9.05
C ARG A 104 21.57 5.29 8.09
N ILE A 105 20.79 5.36 7.01
CA ILE A 105 20.72 4.30 5.98
C ILE A 105 22.09 4.14 5.29
N ALA A 106 22.75 5.23 4.91
CA ALA A 106 24.08 5.19 4.29
C ALA A 106 25.12 4.54 5.21
N ARG A 107 25.09 4.84 6.52
CA ARG A 107 25.97 4.23 7.52
C ARG A 107 25.74 2.73 7.67
N ILE A 108 24.48 2.29 7.75
CA ILE A 108 24.12 0.87 7.88
C ILE A 108 24.54 0.09 6.62
N ASN A 109 24.39 0.70 5.44
CA ASN A 109 24.77 0.09 4.17
C ASN A 109 26.28 0.17 3.87
N GLY A 110 27.10 0.71 4.78
CA GLY A 110 28.54 0.88 4.58
C GLY A 110 28.91 1.80 3.41
N MET A 111 28.00 2.68 2.99
CA MET A 111 28.24 3.61 1.89
C MET A 111 28.98 4.87 2.38
N PRO A 112 29.82 5.50 1.55
CA PRO A 112 30.48 6.76 1.91
C PRO A 112 29.42 7.80 2.25
N LYS A 113 29.61 8.53 3.35
CA LYS A 113 28.66 9.54 3.82
C LYS A 113 28.49 10.60 2.71
N PRO A 114 27.32 10.71 2.06
CA PRO A 114 27.11 11.70 1.03
C PRO A 114 27.24 13.11 1.64
N PRO A 115 27.79 14.11 0.90
CA PRO A 115 27.89 15.47 1.39
C PRO A 115 26.52 15.99 1.83
N ARG A 116 26.42 16.44 3.09
CA ARG A 116 25.15 16.88 3.71
C ARG A 116 24.46 17.97 2.87
N VAL A 117 25.23 18.84 2.23
CA VAL A 117 24.76 19.91 1.34
C VAL A 117 24.03 19.37 0.11
N LEU A 118 24.57 18.33 -0.54
CA LEU A 118 23.93 17.72 -1.71
C LEU A 118 22.64 17.01 -1.32
N LEU A 119 22.65 16.32 -0.18
CA LEU A 119 21.49 15.61 0.33
C LEU A 119 20.35 16.58 0.69
N PHE A 120 20.69 17.68 1.38
CA PHE A 120 19.74 18.72 1.73
C PHE A 120 19.16 19.40 0.47
N LYS A 121 19.99 19.66 -0.54
CA LYS A 121 19.53 20.20 -1.83
C LYS A 121 18.56 19.24 -2.54
N ALA A 122 18.84 17.93 -2.53
CA ALA A 122 17.96 16.94 -3.12
C ALA A 122 16.61 16.84 -2.39
N VAL A 123 16.63 16.81 -1.06
CA VAL A 123 15.43 16.79 -0.21
C VAL A 123 14.58 18.05 -0.43
N ARG A 124 15.22 19.22 -0.43
CA ARG A 124 14.54 20.50 -0.66
C ARG A 124 13.99 20.61 -2.07
N HIS A 125 14.69 20.08 -3.08
CA HIS A 125 14.16 20.00 -4.44
C HIS A 125 12.91 19.11 -4.52
N CYS A 126 12.92 17.94 -3.85
CA CYS A 126 11.72 17.12 -3.73
C CYS A 126 10.56 17.87 -3.06
N HIS A 127 10.83 18.63 -2.00
CA HIS A 127 9.81 19.45 -1.34
C HIS A 127 9.23 20.53 -2.27
N GLN A 128 10.09 21.26 -2.98
CA GLN A 128 9.68 22.30 -3.94
C GLN A 128 8.82 21.75 -5.08
N VAL A 129 9.14 20.57 -5.61
CA VAL A 129 8.32 19.92 -6.64
C VAL A 129 6.92 19.60 -6.12
N VAL A 130 6.79 19.19 -4.85
CA VAL A 130 5.48 18.92 -4.23
C VAL A 130 4.70 20.23 -4.06
N VAL A 131 5.33 21.28 -3.52
CA VAL A 131 4.68 22.59 -3.33
C VAL A 131 4.22 23.18 -4.66
N ASN A 132 5.07 23.16 -5.69
CA ASN A 132 4.72 23.70 -7.01
C ASN A 132 3.55 22.93 -7.66
N ASN A 133 3.46 21.61 -7.44
CA ASN A 133 2.34 20.80 -7.92
C ASN A 133 1.04 21.11 -7.14
N ASP A 134 1.13 21.33 -5.84
CA ASP A 134 -0.01 21.73 -5.00
C ASP A 134 -0.50 23.14 -5.39
N GLU A 135 0.41 24.09 -5.62
CA GLU A 135 0.10 25.45 -6.10
C GLU A 135 -0.52 25.45 -7.50
N SER A 136 0.00 24.62 -8.41
CA SER A 136 -0.61 24.44 -9.75
C SER A 136 -2.02 23.84 -9.66
N GLY A 137 -2.26 22.93 -8.70
CA GLY A 137 -3.58 22.39 -8.39
C GLY A 137 -4.52 23.42 -7.76
N SER A 138 -4.00 24.27 -6.88
CA SER A 138 -4.75 25.35 -6.21
C SER A 138 -5.09 26.52 -7.14
N MET A 139 -4.18 26.90 -8.04
CA MET A 139 -4.41 27.90 -9.08
C MET A 139 -5.47 27.43 -10.08
N MET A 140 -5.50 26.14 -10.43
CA MET A 140 -6.60 25.59 -11.22
C MET A 140 -7.93 25.63 -10.44
N HIS A 141 -7.91 25.49 -9.11
CA HIS A 141 -9.10 25.63 -8.27
C HIS A 141 -9.59 27.08 -8.21
N SER A 142 -8.71 28.07 -8.07
CA SER A 142 -9.08 29.50 -8.11
C SER A 142 -9.61 29.89 -9.49
N ILE A 143 -9.02 29.43 -10.60
CA ILE A 143 -9.56 29.67 -11.96
C ILE A 143 -10.97 29.05 -12.14
N THR A 144 -11.28 27.95 -11.46
CA THR A 144 -12.61 27.33 -11.52
C THR A 144 -13.64 28.08 -10.65
N LEU A 145 -13.18 28.78 -9.60
CA LEU A 145 -14.02 29.62 -8.73
C LEU A 145 -14.18 31.05 -9.27
N ASP A 146 -13.15 31.60 -9.93
CA ASP A 146 -13.17 32.92 -10.57
C ASP A 146 -14.12 32.97 -11.77
N LYS A 147 -14.29 31.86 -12.51
CA LYS A 147 -15.36 31.77 -13.52
C LYS A 147 -16.78 31.93 -12.95
N LYS A 148 -16.94 31.89 -11.62
CA LYS A 148 -18.22 32.12 -10.94
C LYS A 148 -18.29 33.46 -10.22
N SER A 149 -17.22 34.25 -10.23
CA SER A 149 -17.12 35.51 -9.48
C SER A 149 -16.26 36.55 -10.20
N GLU A 150 -16.46 36.75 -11.51
CA GLU A 150 -16.06 38.02 -12.15
C GLU A 150 -17.04 39.12 -11.73
N ASN A 151 -16.81 39.69 -10.55
CA ASN A 151 -17.02 41.12 -10.31
C ASN A 151 -16.36 41.54 -8.98
N GLY A 152 -15.30 42.35 -9.06
CA GLY A 152 -14.88 43.21 -7.95
C GLY A 152 -13.39 43.20 -7.59
N LYS A 153 -12.64 44.07 -8.27
CA LYS A 153 -11.60 45.02 -7.83
C LYS A 153 -10.64 44.72 -6.64
N ASP A 154 -9.35 44.82 -7.00
CA ASP A 154 -8.28 45.70 -6.52
C ASP A 154 -7.74 45.65 -5.06
N ASP A 155 -6.40 45.55 -5.05
CA ASP A 155 -5.36 46.07 -4.14
C ASP A 155 -5.19 45.48 -2.73
N ASP A 156 -4.00 44.91 -2.44
CA ASP A 156 -2.87 45.62 -1.78
C ASP A 156 -1.84 44.61 -1.21
N GLU A 157 -0.56 44.99 -1.21
CA GLU A 157 0.58 44.18 -0.77
C GLU A 157 0.63 44.03 0.76
N THR A 158 0.82 42.81 1.29
CA THR A 158 1.46 42.64 2.62
C THR A 158 2.12 41.27 2.81
N HIS A 159 3.35 41.32 3.32
CA HIS A 159 4.27 40.24 3.66
C HIS A 159 3.65 38.93 4.21
N THR A 160 3.96 37.79 3.57
CA THR A 160 3.58 36.46 4.05
C THR A 160 4.78 35.70 4.63
N VAL A 161 4.86 35.68 5.96
CA VAL A 161 5.59 34.65 6.70
C VAL A 161 4.87 33.32 6.47
N ILE A 162 5.49 32.37 5.77
CA ILE A 162 4.95 31.02 5.53
C ILE A 162 4.97 30.25 6.85
N SER A 163 3.96 30.45 7.69
CA SER A 163 3.63 29.59 8.81
C SER A 163 2.28 28.94 8.49
N ARG A 164 2.27 27.63 8.21
CA ARG A 164 1.05 26.88 7.86
C ARG A 164 0.04 26.96 9.02
N LYS A 165 -1.08 27.62 8.78
CA LYS A 165 -2.30 27.52 9.60
C LYS A 165 -2.79 26.06 9.56
N PRO A 166 -3.25 25.46 10.68
CA PRO A 166 -3.72 24.08 10.68
C PRO A 166 -4.89 23.93 9.68
N GLU A 167 -4.69 23.09 8.66
CA GLU A 167 -5.69 22.80 7.63
C GLU A 167 -6.97 22.26 8.26
N SER A 168 -8.11 22.86 7.92
CA SER A 168 -9.41 22.36 8.35
C SER A 168 -9.73 21.07 7.59
N ILE A 169 -10.35 20.08 8.25
CA ILE A 169 -10.71 18.78 7.66
C ILE A 169 -11.36 18.89 6.25
N PRO A 170 -12.23 19.90 5.96
CA PRO A 170 -12.79 20.08 4.63
C PRO A 170 -11.76 20.37 3.53
N SER A 171 -10.68 21.11 3.81
CA SER A 171 -9.66 21.42 2.80
C SER A 171 -8.81 20.20 2.43
N GLN A 172 -8.59 19.29 3.38
CA GLN A 172 -7.90 18.02 3.14
C GLN A 172 -8.70 17.08 2.25
N ILE A 173 -10.01 16.98 2.48
CA ILE A 173 -10.93 16.16 1.66
C ILE A 173 -10.97 16.70 0.23
N TRP A 174 -11.07 18.02 0.06
CA TRP A 174 -11.01 18.63 -1.26
C TRP A 174 -9.68 18.38 -1.97
N GLY A 175 -8.55 18.46 -1.26
CA GLY A 175 -7.24 18.09 -1.79
C GLY A 175 -7.15 16.63 -2.24
N LEU A 176 -7.79 15.69 -1.52
CA LEU A 176 -7.89 14.30 -1.95
C LEU A 176 -8.69 14.16 -3.25
N ILE A 177 -9.82 14.86 -3.37
CA ILE A 177 -10.69 14.82 -4.56
C ILE A 177 -9.97 15.42 -5.77
N THR A 178 -9.26 16.54 -5.62
CA THR A 178 -8.51 17.17 -6.71
C THR A 178 -7.34 16.29 -7.16
N ASN A 179 -6.61 15.68 -6.21
CA ASN A 179 -5.56 14.71 -6.52
C ASN A 179 -6.09 13.47 -7.23
N PHE A 180 -7.23 12.94 -6.79
CA PHE A 180 -7.89 11.81 -7.43
C PHE A 180 -8.36 12.16 -8.85
N LYS A 181 -8.92 13.36 -9.04
CA LYS A 181 -9.31 13.88 -10.35
C LYS A 181 -8.09 14.07 -11.26
N SER A 182 -6.96 14.54 -10.73
CA SER A 182 -5.70 14.68 -11.45
C SER A 182 -5.14 13.32 -11.90
N LEU A 183 -5.14 12.33 -11.00
CA LEU A 183 -4.77 10.94 -11.29
C LEU A 183 -5.60 10.34 -12.45
N LEU A 184 -6.87 10.71 -12.56
CA LEU A 184 -7.77 10.29 -13.63
C LEU A 184 -7.78 11.21 -14.86
N SER A 185 -7.13 12.38 -14.77
CA SER A 185 -7.07 13.36 -15.85
C SER A 185 -6.09 12.92 -16.94
N THR A 186 -4.92 12.41 -16.55
CA THR A 186 -3.91 11.91 -17.49
C THR A 186 -4.34 10.57 -18.11
N LYS A 187 -4.45 10.52 -19.45
CA LYS A 187 -4.94 9.34 -20.19
C LYS A 187 -4.16 8.06 -19.87
N GLU A 188 -2.85 8.14 -19.71
CA GLU A 188 -1.99 6.98 -19.43
C GLU A 188 -2.12 6.47 -17.99
N LEU A 189 -2.11 7.37 -17.00
CA LEU A 189 -2.31 7.00 -15.59
C LEU A 189 -3.70 6.39 -15.37
N ARG A 190 -4.73 6.94 -16.02
CA ARG A 190 -6.08 6.41 -15.96
C ARG A 190 -6.16 4.95 -16.44
N LYS A 191 -5.51 4.61 -17.56
CA LYS A 191 -5.49 3.23 -18.08
C LYS A 191 -4.84 2.27 -17.10
N ILE A 192 -3.71 2.67 -16.52
CA ILE A 192 -2.97 1.86 -15.53
C ILE A 192 -3.82 1.66 -14.27
N SER A 193 -4.44 2.72 -13.74
CA SER A 193 -5.30 2.66 -12.54
C SER A 193 -6.53 1.78 -12.76
N PHE A 194 -7.25 1.93 -13.86
CA PHE A 194 -8.40 1.07 -14.16
C PHE A 194 -8.02 -0.39 -14.34
N THR A 195 -6.89 -0.64 -15.01
CA THR A 195 -6.36 -2.00 -15.15
C THR A 195 -6.07 -2.57 -13.78
N LEU A 196 -5.33 -1.84 -12.92
CA LEU A 196 -5.02 -2.28 -11.57
C LEU A 196 -6.29 -2.59 -10.75
N TRP A 197 -7.30 -1.72 -10.78
CA TRP A 197 -8.53 -1.95 -10.02
C TRP A 197 -9.32 -3.15 -10.53
N ALA A 198 -9.45 -3.31 -11.85
CA ALA A 198 -10.10 -4.48 -12.44
C ALA A 198 -9.36 -5.77 -12.03
N LEU A 199 -8.03 -5.74 -12.08
CA LEU A 199 -7.18 -6.85 -11.64
C LEU A 199 -7.42 -7.21 -10.16
N PHE A 200 -7.54 -6.22 -9.27
CA PHE A 200 -7.83 -6.45 -7.86
C PHE A 200 -9.23 -7.03 -7.63
N ILE A 201 -10.24 -6.58 -8.39
CA ILE A 201 -11.60 -7.14 -8.33
C ILE A 201 -11.58 -8.60 -8.77
N THR A 202 -10.91 -8.92 -9.89
CA THR A 202 -10.80 -10.30 -10.37
C THR A 202 -10.09 -11.20 -9.38
N VAL A 203 -8.98 -10.74 -8.78
CA VAL A 203 -8.25 -11.52 -7.76
C VAL A 203 -9.14 -11.77 -6.55
N ALA A 204 -9.85 -10.76 -6.05
CA ALA A 204 -10.77 -10.93 -4.93
C ALA A 204 -11.88 -11.95 -5.26
N PHE A 205 -12.47 -11.86 -6.45
CA PHE A 205 -13.53 -12.77 -6.88
C PHE A 205 -13.04 -14.21 -6.99
N VAL A 206 -11.90 -14.45 -7.65
CA VAL A 206 -11.34 -15.80 -7.81
C VAL A 206 -10.89 -16.37 -6.47
N TYR A 207 -10.21 -15.57 -5.65
CA TYR A 207 -9.66 -16.00 -4.38
C TYR A 207 -10.74 -16.39 -3.36
N TYR A 208 -11.68 -15.47 -3.10
CA TYR A 208 -12.76 -15.73 -2.15
C TYR A 208 -13.83 -16.65 -2.75
N GLY A 209 -14.09 -16.56 -4.06
CA GLY A 209 -15.05 -17.43 -4.74
C GLY A 209 -14.64 -18.90 -4.69
N PHE A 210 -13.34 -19.21 -4.82
CA PHE A 210 -12.84 -20.57 -4.66
C PHE A 210 -13.12 -21.10 -3.24
N ALA A 211 -12.87 -20.29 -2.20
CA ALA A 211 -13.12 -20.67 -0.82
C ALA A 211 -14.60 -21.01 -0.54
N PHE A 212 -15.55 -20.35 -1.24
CA PHE A 212 -16.97 -20.69 -1.14
C PHE A 212 -17.37 -21.94 -1.94
N SER A 213 -16.67 -22.23 -3.03
CA SER A 213 -17.02 -23.34 -3.95
C SER A 213 -16.50 -24.70 -3.48
N THR A 214 -15.43 -24.74 -2.67
CA THR A 214 -14.74 -25.98 -2.34
C THR A 214 -15.27 -26.65 -1.07
N ASN A 215 -16.11 -27.67 -1.22
CA ASN A 215 -16.41 -28.66 -0.16
C ASN A 215 -15.39 -29.82 -0.15
N LEU A 216 -14.14 -29.58 -0.56
CA LEU A 216 -13.13 -30.60 -0.85
C LEU A 216 -12.67 -31.40 0.38
N THR A 217 -12.91 -30.89 1.60
CA THR A 217 -12.46 -31.55 2.84
C THR A 217 -13.51 -31.37 3.94
N THR A 218 -13.84 -32.45 4.65
CA THR A 218 -14.74 -32.41 5.83
C THR A 218 -14.18 -31.54 6.97
N ASN A 219 -12.87 -31.24 6.96
CA ASN A 219 -12.20 -30.44 7.98
C ASN A 219 -11.75 -29.05 7.44
N PRO A 220 -12.35 -27.94 7.92
CA PRO A 220 -12.04 -26.60 7.43
C PRO A 220 -10.61 -26.13 7.76
N PHE A 221 -10.01 -26.63 8.84
CA PHE A 221 -8.64 -26.25 9.22
C PHE A 221 -7.60 -26.78 8.22
N LEU A 222 -7.82 -27.99 7.70
CA LEU A 222 -6.94 -28.57 6.67
C LEU A 222 -7.07 -27.83 5.34
N LEU A 223 -8.29 -27.46 4.95
CA LEU A 223 -8.54 -26.68 3.73
C LEU A 223 -7.78 -25.34 3.76
N VAL A 224 -7.90 -24.60 4.86
CA VAL A 224 -7.19 -23.32 5.04
C VAL A 224 -5.67 -23.52 5.08
N SER A 225 -5.19 -24.55 5.76
CA SER A 225 -3.74 -24.86 5.85
C SER A 225 -3.14 -25.20 4.48
N LEU A 226 -3.84 -26.00 3.67
CA LEU A 226 -3.41 -26.33 2.31
C LEU A 226 -3.41 -25.08 1.41
N GLY A 227 -4.43 -24.23 1.51
CA GLY A 227 -4.45 -22.94 0.81
C GLY A 227 -3.25 -22.07 1.18
N ALA A 228 -2.92 -21.97 2.46
CA ALA A 228 -1.76 -21.20 2.93
C ALA A 228 -0.41 -21.78 2.46
N LEU A 229 -0.30 -23.11 2.39
CA LEU A 229 0.90 -23.76 1.84
C LEU A 229 1.08 -23.48 0.34
N MET A 230 -0.01 -23.31 -0.41
CA MET A 230 0.05 -22.96 -1.84
C MET A 230 0.46 -21.50 -2.08
N GLU A 231 0.18 -20.59 -1.14
CA GLU A 231 0.56 -19.16 -1.22
C GLU A 231 2.08 -18.96 -1.17
N ILE A 232 2.79 -19.78 -0.39
CA ILE A 232 4.25 -19.70 -0.22
C ILE A 232 4.99 -19.85 -1.58
N PRO A 233 4.84 -20.97 -2.33
CA PRO A 233 5.48 -21.08 -3.64
C PRO A 233 4.90 -20.09 -4.66
N ALA A 234 3.61 -19.74 -4.57
CA ALA A 234 3.00 -18.74 -5.46
C ALA A 234 3.64 -17.35 -5.34
N SER A 235 4.13 -16.98 -4.15
CA SER A 235 4.84 -15.71 -3.93
C SER A 235 6.29 -15.71 -4.47
N VAL A 236 6.95 -16.88 -4.49
CA VAL A 236 8.37 -17.02 -4.88
C VAL A 236 8.53 -17.25 -6.39
N LEU A 237 7.65 -18.05 -7.00
CA LEU A 237 7.73 -18.41 -8.42
C LEU A 237 7.80 -17.21 -9.39
N PRO A 238 7.08 -16.09 -9.19
CA PRO A 238 7.13 -14.94 -10.09
C PRO A 238 8.47 -14.17 -10.08
N ILE A 239 9.30 -14.31 -9.04
CA ILE A 239 10.56 -13.56 -8.86
C ILE A 239 11.50 -13.66 -10.09
N PRO A 240 11.87 -14.86 -10.58
CA PRO A 240 12.73 -14.99 -11.75
C PRO A 240 12.09 -14.41 -13.03
N PHE A 241 10.79 -14.60 -13.22
CA PHE A 241 10.08 -14.09 -14.42
C PHE A 241 10.05 -12.57 -14.45
N LEU A 242 9.79 -11.93 -13.30
CA LEU A 242 9.82 -10.48 -13.18
C LEU A 242 11.19 -9.88 -13.48
N SER A 243 12.27 -10.61 -13.19
CA SER A 243 13.63 -10.17 -13.52
C SER A 243 14.00 -10.36 -15.00
N LYS A 244 13.45 -11.37 -15.68
CA LYS A 244 13.79 -11.70 -17.07
C LYS A 244 12.89 -11.04 -18.12
N TRP A 245 11.58 -11.03 -17.89
CA TRP A 245 10.59 -10.59 -18.89
C TRP A 245 9.93 -9.25 -18.52
N GLY A 246 10.20 -8.74 -17.32
CA GLY A 246 9.59 -7.50 -16.82
C GLY A 246 8.16 -7.71 -16.30
N ARG A 247 7.52 -6.61 -15.88
CA ARG A 247 6.28 -6.65 -15.08
C ARG A 247 5.05 -7.05 -15.88
N ARG A 248 4.81 -6.38 -17.02
CA ARG A 248 3.60 -6.57 -17.84
C ARG A 248 3.41 -8.00 -18.37
N PRO A 249 4.38 -8.62 -19.06
CA PRO A 249 4.17 -9.97 -19.58
C PRO A 249 4.08 -11.00 -18.46
N THR A 250 4.79 -10.83 -17.35
CA THR A 250 4.66 -11.70 -16.18
C THR A 250 3.24 -11.63 -15.61
N THR A 251 2.69 -10.43 -15.44
CA THR A 251 1.29 -10.26 -15.00
C THR A 251 0.31 -10.94 -15.95
N VAL A 252 0.42 -10.71 -17.26
CA VAL A 252 -0.46 -11.34 -18.27
C VAL A 252 -0.38 -12.86 -18.21
N ALA A 253 0.83 -13.43 -18.14
CA ALA A 253 1.04 -14.86 -18.05
C ALA A 253 0.42 -15.48 -16.79
N CYS A 254 0.59 -14.84 -15.62
CA CYS A 254 -0.01 -15.30 -14.37
C CYS A 254 -1.54 -15.29 -14.45
N TYR A 255 -2.16 -14.24 -14.98
CA TYR A 255 -3.63 -14.20 -15.12
C TYR A 255 -4.16 -15.23 -16.11
N PHE A 256 -3.47 -15.44 -17.22
CA PHE A 256 -3.83 -16.47 -18.19
C PHE A 256 -3.77 -17.86 -17.56
N LEU A 257 -2.70 -18.15 -16.82
CA LEU A 257 -2.56 -19.41 -16.07
C LEU A 257 -3.68 -19.59 -15.04
N THR A 258 -3.98 -18.57 -14.25
CA THR A 258 -5.07 -18.61 -13.26
C THR A 258 -6.43 -18.88 -13.93
N GLY A 259 -6.72 -18.22 -15.05
CA GLY A 259 -7.96 -18.42 -15.80
C GLY A 259 -8.10 -19.85 -16.35
N MET A 260 -7.03 -20.38 -16.96
CA MET A 260 -7.03 -21.77 -17.44
C MET A 260 -7.18 -22.77 -16.29
N ALA A 261 -6.43 -22.59 -15.20
CA ALA A 261 -6.49 -23.48 -14.04
C ALA A 261 -7.88 -23.49 -13.39
N ALA A 262 -8.51 -22.32 -13.25
CA ALA A 262 -9.87 -22.21 -12.72
C ALA A 262 -10.89 -22.94 -13.62
N LEU A 263 -10.74 -22.83 -14.95
CA LEU A 263 -11.59 -23.53 -15.91
C LEU A 263 -11.39 -25.05 -15.83
N SER A 264 -10.14 -25.53 -15.75
CA SER A 264 -9.84 -26.95 -15.59
C SER A 264 -10.43 -27.54 -14.31
N ILE A 265 -10.39 -26.79 -13.20
CA ILE A 265 -11.03 -27.19 -11.94
C ILE A 265 -12.54 -27.30 -12.13
N ALA A 266 -13.19 -26.29 -12.73
CA ALA A 266 -14.62 -26.30 -12.98
C ALA A 266 -15.05 -27.54 -13.79
N ILE A 267 -14.33 -27.85 -14.88
CA ILE A 267 -14.63 -29.02 -15.74
C ILE A 267 -14.46 -30.33 -14.98
N THR A 268 -13.39 -30.47 -14.18
CA THR A 268 -13.08 -31.72 -13.48
C THR A 268 -14.08 -32.02 -12.36
N PHE A 269 -14.51 -31.00 -11.62
CA PHE A 269 -15.42 -31.17 -10.49
C PHE A 269 -16.91 -31.10 -10.85
N GLN A 270 -17.25 -30.64 -12.06
CA GLN A 270 -18.62 -30.73 -12.58
C GLN A 270 -18.96 -32.16 -13.05
N SER A 271 -17.96 -33.01 -13.27
CA SER A 271 -18.10 -34.41 -13.73
C SER A 271 -18.22 -35.44 -12.59
N ARG A 272 -18.29 -35.02 -11.32
CA ARG A 272 -18.48 -35.89 -10.15
C ARG A 272 -19.69 -35.44 -9.36
#